data_AF-A0A9W4WTE1-F1
#
_entry.id   AF-A0A9W4WTE1-F1
#
_cell.length_a   1.000
_cell.length_b   1.000
_cell.length_c   1.000
_cell.angle_alpha   90.00
_cell.angle_beta   90.00
_cell.angle_gamma   90.00
#
_symmetry.space_group_name_H-M   'P 1'
#
loop_
_entity.id
_entity.type
_entity.pdbx_description
1 polymer ?
#
loop_
_entity_poly.entity_id
_entity_poly.type
_entity_poly.pdbx_seq_one_letter_code
_entity_poly.pdbx_strand_id
1 'polypeptide(L)'
;MPKKDLSVYFKEHGFIIPNAEIYGGLAKSWDLGPQIITHPQVLEASGHLKNFHDWLIECRVCQKRYRLDNLIDTNEFLNFLEKEDKNNYQMKNNCSHCGKNDFHPPRQFNLLLSTNLEITDGKENMVYLRPETCQGIFVNFSAIQRSTRRQLPFGIGQIGKSFRNEITLHRGIFRTREFEQMELEFFCRGEEGEKWWSYWTEKAWNFLKKIIINDQEKIKTLNLKNEEIPHYAKKTQDLYFQYHFELSINGVIPEVIEVSFGVERLMLAILEDSYQEEEVENSRHSRLEKRQILKLPPLLAPYFLLKFGSFSVAYEEGDIGKSYRRQDAIGTYYCLTIDALTVEEFSADKPNPNYNTVTLRHRDTMKQEEKRININELGNHLNSRYQKFQFSMNQ
;
A
#
# COMPACT_ATOMS: atom_id res chain seq x y z
N MET A 1 9.95 48.13 5.26
CA MET A 1 10.69 47.18 6.11
C MET A 1 11.51 46.26 5.21
N PRO A 2 12.72 45.81 5.61
CA PRO A 2 13.38 44.68 4.97
C PRO A 2 12.48 43.44 5.09
N LYS A 3 12.48 42.56 4.08
CA LYS A 3 11.87 41.23 4.24
C LYS A 3 12.74 40.46 5.24
N LYS A 4 12.16 40.07 6.39
CA LYS A 4 12.83 39.19 7.34
C LYS A 4 13.10 37.85 6.64
N ASP A 5 14.32 37.34 6.72
CA ASP A 5 14.60 35.98 6.24
C ASP A 5 13.83 34.98 7.10
N LEU A 6 13.01 34.16 6.46
CA LEU A 6 12.17 33.15 7.10
C LEU A 6 12.81 31.75 7.05
N SER A 7 13.91 31.55 6.31
CA SER A 7 14.58 30.25 6.21
C SER A 7 15.02 29.71 7.57
N VAL A 8 15.66 30.56 8.38
CA VAL A 8 16.04 30.25 9.77
C VAL A 8 14.82 29.90 10.61
N TYR A 9 13.75 30.71 10.54
CA TYR A 9 12.51 30.47 11.29
C TYR A 9 11.87 29.12 10.90
N PHE A 10 11.78 28.80 9.61
CA PHE A 10 11.26 27.54 9.13
C PHE A 10 12.14 26.34 9.53
N LYS A 11 13.46 26.51 9.61
CA LYS A 11 14.38 25.48 10.11
C LYS A 11 14.24 25.25 11.63
N GLU A 12 14.20 26.32 12.42
CA GLU A 12 14.01 26.25 13.88
C GLU A 12 12.70 25.56 14.27
N HIS A 13 11.64 25.78 13.49
CA HIS A 13 10.31 25.23 13.73
C HIS A 13 10.04 23.92 12.96
N GLY A 14 11.04 23.34 12.29
CA GLY A 14 10.95 22.02 11.65
C GLY A 14 10.06 21.95 10.40
N PHE A 15 9.83 23.07 9.71
CA PHE A 15 9.14 23.11 8.43
C PHE A 15 10.05 22.76 7.25
N ILE A 16 11.33 23.16 7.32
CA ILE A 16 12.33 22.94 6.26
C ILE A 16 13.63 22.47 6.92
N ILE A 17 14.04 21.24 6.65
CA ILE A 17 15.24 20.62 7.25
C ILE A 17 16.24 20.34 6.12
N PRO A 18 17.57 20.53 6.28
CA PRO A 18 18.52 20.09 5.26
C PRO A 18 18.41 18.57 5.06
N ASN A 19 18.28 18.10 3.81
CA ASN A 19 18.17 16.66 3.54
C ASN A 19 19.42 15.95 4.08
N ALA A 20 19.23 14.91 4.90
CA ALA A 20 20.31 14.21 5.60
C ALA A 20 21.20 15.12 6.49
N GLU A 21 20.62 16.11 7.19
CA GLU A 21 21.34 17.06 8.07
C GLU A 21 22.36 16.39 9.02
N ILE A 22 22.02 15.25 9.62
CA ILE A 22 22.90 14.53 10.56
C ILE A 22 24.19 13.96 9.91
N TYR A 23 24.23 13.90 8.57
CA TYR A 23 25.38 13.47 7.77
C TYR A 23 26.10 14.64 7.07
N GLY A 24 25.81 15.88 7.46
CA GLY A 24 26.41 17.10 6.87
C GLY A 24 25.54 17.78 5.80
N GLY A 25 24.49 17.11 5.33
CA GLY A 25 23.49 17.66 4.41
C GLY A 25 23.80 17.46 2.92
N LEU A 26 22.78 17.07 2.14
CA LEU A 26 22.87 16.97 0.69
C LEU A 26 22.77 18.36 0.03
N ALA A 27 23.75 18.68 -0.83
CA ALA A 27 23.91 20.02 -1.42
C ALA A 27 22.63 20.51 -2.14
N LYS A 28 22.15 21.69 -1.73
CA LYS A 28 20.93 22.36 -2.23
C LYS A 28 19.62 21.59 -2.01
N SER A 29 19.62 20.49 -1.25
CA SER A 29 18.44 19.67 -1.00
C SER A 29 17.86 19.87 0.40
N TRP A 30 16.54 19.97 0.50
CA TRP A 30 15.81 20.29 1.73
C TRP A 30 14.56 19.43 1.89
N ASP A 31 14.44 18.75 3.03
CA ASP A 31 13.26 17.97 3.41
C ASP A 31 12.12 18.92 3.78
N LEU A 32 11.15 19.05 2.87
CA LEU A 32 9.84 19.68 3.07
C LEU A 32 8.80 18.56 3.23
N GLY A 33 9.03 17.70 4.22
CA GLY A 33 8.51 16.33 4.21
C GLY A 33 9.48 15.35 3.52
N PRO A 34 9.10 14.07 3.39
CA PRO A 34 10.05 12.99 3.18
C PRO A 34 10.46 12.82 1.71
N GLN A 35 11.71 13.17 1.40
CA GLN A 35 12.27 13.05 0.05
C GLN A 35 12.44 11.60 -0.42
N ILE A 36 12.31 11.42 -1.74
CA ILE A 36 12.61 10.17 -2.45
C ILE A 36 14.11 10.01 -2.69
N ILE A 37 14.84 11.12 -2.87
CA ILE A 37 16.28 11.13 -3.12
C ILE A 37 17.01 11.06 -1.77
N THR A 38 17.93 10.10 -1.67
CA THR A 38 18.62 9.74 -0.43
C THR A 38 20.13 9.85 -0.60
N HIS A 39 20.77 10.55 0.34
CA HIS A 39 22.22 10.66 0.43
C HIS A 39 22.87 9.29 0.71
N PRO A 40 23.98 8.90 0.04
CA PRO A 40 24.58 7.57 0.18
C PRO A 40 24.85 7.13 1.61
N GLN A 41 25.32 8.04 2.48
CA GLN A 41 25.64 7.72 3.88
C GLN A 41 24.42 7.28 4.71
N VAL A 42 23.20 7.67 4.34
CA VAL A 42 21.96 7.18 4.98
C VAL A 42 21.77 5.68 4.67
N LEU A 43 22.06 5.29 3.42
CA LEU A 43 22.01 3.90 2.97
C LEU A 43 23.25 3.10 3.39
N GLU A 44 24.36 3.77 3.71
CA GLU A 44 25.55 3.14 4.29
C GLU A 44 25.30 2.79 5.77
N ALA A 45 24.84 3.77 6.55
CA ALA A 45 24.57 3.63 7.98
C ALA A 45 23.44 2.63 8.28
N SER A 46 22.41 2.56 7.41
CA SER A 46 21.35 1.54 7.48
C SER A 46 21.74 0.19 6.84
N GLY A 47 22.99 0.02 6.40
CA GLY A 47 23.52 -1.22 5.81
C GLY A 47 23.06 -1.53 4.38
N HIS A 48 22.13 -0.75 3.83
CA HIS A 48 21.57 -0.93 2.49
C HIS A 48 22.62 -1.02 1.37
N LEU A 49 23.65 -0.15 1.36
CA LEU A 49 24.70 -0.18 0.33
C LEU A 49 25.45 -1.52 0.27
N LYS A 50 25.53 -2.24 1.40
CA LYS A 50 26.24 -3.52 1.53
C LYS A 50 25.30 -4.71 1.36
N ASN A 51 24.14 -4.68 2.01
CA ASN A 51 23.27 -5.84 2.21
C ASN A 51 22.09 -5.91 1.23
N PHE A 52 21.71 -4.81 0.59
CA PHE A 52 20.49 -4.73 -0.23
C PHE A 52 20.73 -5.25 -1.67
N HIS A 53 21.09 -6.53 -1.76
CA HIS A 53 21.43 -7.20 -3.00
C HIS A 53 20.71 -8.55 -3.13
N ASP A 54 20.31 -8.89 -4.35
CA ASP A 54 19.83 -10.22 -4.72
C ASP A 54 20.92 -11.01 -5.43
N TRP A 55 20.84 -12.34 -5.36
CA TRP A 55 21.66 -13.23 -6.20
C TRP A 55 21.04 -13.39 -7.58
N LEU A 56 21.65 -12.74 -8.56
CA LEU A 56 21.32 -12.78 -9.98
C LEU A 56 22.04 -13.94 -10.67
N ILE A 57 21.31 -14.76 -11.42
CA ILE A 57 21.86 -15.72 -12.39
C ILE A 57 21.26 -15.48 -13.79
N GLU A 58 22.06 -15.69 -14.84
CA GLU A 58 21.71 -15.32 -16.22
C GLU A 58 22.01 -16.47 -17.18
N CYS A 59 21.01 -16.94 -17.94
CA CYS A 59 21.17 -18.04 -18.90
C CYS A 59 21.90 -17.55 -20.15
N ARG A 60 23.05 -18.14 -20.50
CA ARG A 60 23.89 -17.66 -21.63
C ARG A 60 23.17 -17.76 -22.97
N VAL A 61 22.32 -18.77 -23.11
CA VAL A 61 21.65 -19.16 -24.36
C VAL A 61 20.50 -18.21 -24.74
N CYS A 62 19.77 -17.68 -23.75
CA CYS A 62 18.60 -16.82 -24.01
C CYS A 62 18.63 -15.47 -23.26
N GLN A 63 19.74 -15.18 -22.56
CA GLN A 63 20.01 -13.94 -21.81
C GLN A 63 18.95 -13.58 -20.75
N LYS A 64 18.04 -14.51 -20.40
CA LYS A 64 17.09 -14.30 -19.32
C LYS A 64 17.78 -14.35 -17.97
N ARG A 65 17.44 -13.35 -17.16
CA ARG A 65 17.89 -13.11 -15.80
C ARG A 65 16.88 -13.65 -14.80
N TYR A 66 17.39 -14.20 -13.72
CA TYR A 66 16.60 -14.83 -12.67
C TYR A 66 17.21 -14.50 -11.30
N ARG A 67 16.35 -14.36 -10.29
CA ARG A 67 16.74 -14.44 -8.87
C ARG A 67 17.06 -15.92 -8.56
N LEU A 68 18.16 -16.20 -7.88
CA LEU A 68 18.65 -17.58 -7.69
C LEU A 68 17.71 -18.41 -6.79
N ASP A 69 17.24 -17.83 -5.70
CA ASP A 69 16.26 -18.40 -4.77
C ASP A 69 14.91 -18.74 -5.43
N ASN A 70 14.50 -18.01 -6.46
CA ASN A 70 13.31 -18.34 -7.26
C ASN A 70 13.50 -19.58 -8.17
N LEU A 71 14.71 -20.17 -8.26
CA LEU A 71 15.03 -21.31 -9.14
C LEU A 71 15.45 -22.60 -8.40
N ILE A 72 15.72 -22.52 -7.10
CA ILE A 72 16.21 -23.65 -6.27
C ILE A 72 15.44 -23.68 -4.94
N ASP A 73 15.48 -24.80 -4.22
CA ASP A 73 14.83 -24.87 -2.91
C ASP A 73 15.57 -24.08 -1.83
N THR A 74 14.87 -23.74 -0.75
CA THR A 74 15.40 -22.93 0.37
C THR A 74 16.66 -23.55 0.99
N ASN A 75 16.74 -24.88 1.09
CA ASN A 75 17.90 -25.54 1.68
C ASN A 75 19.10 -25.43 0.74
N GLU A 76 18.93 -25.62 -0.57
CA GLU A 76 20.02 -25.40 -1.53
C GLU A 76 20.47 -23.94 -1.57
N PHE A 77 19.55 -22.97 -1.42
CA PHE A 77 19.91 -21.55 -1.34
C PHE A 77 20.71 -21.21 -0.08
N LEU A 78 20.32 -21.72 1.10
CA LEU A 78 21.11 -21.57 2.33
C LEU A 78 22.50 -22.21 2.19
N ASN A 79 22.57 -23.45 1.67
CA ASN A 79 23.84 -24.14 1.36
C ASN A 79 24.67 -23.42 0.27
N PHE A 80 24.08 -22.51 -0.51
CA PHE A 80 24.81 -21.65 -1.44
C PHE A 80 25.35 -20.39 -0.74
N LEU A 81 24.57 -19.79 0.18
CA LEU A 81 25.01 -18.63 0.97
C LEU A 81 26.21 -18.95 1.88
N GLU A 82 26.30 -20.17 2.41
CA GLU A 82 27.42 -20.60 3.27
C GLU A 82 28.73 -20.86 2.52
N LYS A 83 28.70 -21.14 1.20
CA LYS A 83 29.92 -21.47 0.43
C LYS A 83 30.87 -20.28 0.32
N GLU A 84 32.16 -20.49 0.58
CA GLU A 84 33.20 -19.48 0.34
C GLU A 84 33.28 -19.13 -1.16
N ASP A 85 33.44 -20.13 -2.02
CA ASP A 85 33.42 -19.96 -3.47
C ASP A 85 32.01 -20.09 -4.05
N LYS A 86 31.38 -18.94 -4.26
CA LYS A 86 30.08 -18.81 -4.92
C LYS A 86 30.17 -18.76 -6.45
N ASN A 87 31.35 -18.55 -7.03
CA ASN A 87 31.54 -18.45 -8.48
C ASN A 87 31.49 -19.82 -9.17
N ASN A 88 31.91 -20.88 -8.47
CA ASN A 88 31.83 -22.26 -8.95
C ASN A 88 30.47 -22.95 -8.70
N TYR A 89 29.43 -22.20 -8.33
CA TYR A 89 28.07 -22.77 -8.24
C TYR A 89 27.53 -23.14 -9.64
N GLN A 90 27.19 -24.42 -9.82
CA GLN A 90 26.53 -24.93 -11.02
C GLN A 90 25.04 -25.14 -10.75
N MET A 91 24.20 -24.54 -11.60
CA MET A 91 22.75 -24.72 -11.55
C MET A 91 22.38 -26.17 -11.88
N LYS A 92 21.56 -26.82 -11.04
CA LYS A 92 21.02 -28.16 -11.33
C LYS A 92 19.86 -28.14 -12.33
N ASN A 93 19.05 -27.08 -12.26
CA ASN A 93 17.79 -26.96 -12.99
C ASN A 93 17.98 -26.36 -14.39
N ASN A 94 17.26 -26.91 -15.38
CA ASN A 94 17.24 -26.35 -16.73
C ASN A 94 16.60 -24.94 -16.75
N CYS A 95 17.05 -24.08 -17.66
CA CYS A 95 16.44 -22.76 -17.86
C CYS A 95 14.95 -22.90 -18.22
N SER A 96 14.08 -22.34 -17.38
CA SER A 96 12.60 -22.39 -17.50
C SER A 96 12.03 -21.80 -18.79
N HIS A 97 12.85 -21.14 -19.60
CA HIS A 97 12.44 -20.54 -20.87
C HIS A 97 12.94 -21.29 -22.12
N CYS A 98 14.16 -21.83 -22.09
CA CYS A 98 14.78 -22.45 -23.28
C CYS A 98 15.24 -23.90 -23.08
N GLY A 99 14.95 -24.50 -21.92
CA GLY A 99 15.22 -25.92 -21.61
C GLY A 99 16.69 -26.31 -21.46
N LYS A 100 17.64 -25.43 -21.77
CA LYS A 100 19.09 -25.70 -21.66
C LYS A 100 19.60 -25.37 -20.25
N ASN A 101 20.55 -26.17 -19.76
CA ASN A 101 21.34 -25.83 -18.58
C ASN A 101 22.68 -25.22 -19.02
N ASP A 102 22.67 -23.90 -19.21
CA ASP A 102 23.88 -23.11 -19.48
C ASP A 102 23.67 -21.69 -18.92
N PHE A 103 24.45 -21.36 -17.90
CA PHE A 103 24.32 -20.13 -17.11
C PHE A 103 25.68 -19.48 -16.86
N HIS A 104 25.68 -18.17 -16.65
CA HIS A 104 26.78 -17.47 -15.98
C HIS A 104 26.76 -17.80 -14.47
N PRO A 105 27.91 -17.72 -13.78
CA PRO A 105 27.96 -17.80 -12.32
C PRO A 105 26.99 -16.83 -11.64
N PRO A 106 26.41 -17.19 -10.48
CA PRO A 106 25.65 -16.26 -9.66
C PRO A 106 26.49 -15.03 -9.27
N ARG A 107 25.87 -13.85 -9.29
CA ARG A 107 26.48 -12.59 -8.86
C ARG A 107 25.51 -11.78 -8.01
N GLN A 108 26.03 -11.01 -7.07
CA GLN A 108 25.22 -10.01 -6.36
C GLN A 108 24.76 -8.92 -7.33
N PHE A 109 23.51 -8.52 -7.20
CA PHE A 109 22.89 -7.45 -7.97
C PHE A 109 22.22 -6.48 -7.00
N ASN A 110 22.67 -5.22 -7.01
CA ASN A 110 22.20 -4.20 -6.08
C ASN A 110 20.76 -3.80 -6.42
N LEU A 111 19.87 -3.90 -5.43
CA LEU A 111 18.45 -3.57 -5.56
C LEU A 111 18.16 -2.07 -5.41
N LEU A 112 19.14 -1.24 -5.10
CA LEU A 112 19.01 0.22 -5.11
C LEU A 112 19.05 0.77 -6.54
N LEU A 113 18.20 1.76 -6.82
CA LEU A 113 18.32 2.59 -8.02
C LEU A 113 19.15 3.84 -7.70
N SER A 114 20.21 4.08 -8.46
CA SER A 114 21.09 5.24 -8.33
C SER A 114 20.89 6.25 -9.47
N THR A 115 21.25 7.51 -9.20
CA THR A 115 21.25 8.63 -10.16
C THR A 115 22.27 9.68 -9.72
N ASN A 116 22.53 10.69 -10.56
CA ASN A 116 23.39 11.83 -10.25
C ASN A 116 22.53 13.10 -10.11
N LEU A 117 22.93 14.04 -9.23
CA LEU A 117 22.22 15.33 -9.06
C LEU A 117 22.87 16.51 -9.79
N GLU A 118 24.05 16.34 -10.38
CA GLU A 118 24.81 17.41 -11.00
C GLU A 118 24.73 17.40 -12.53
N ILE A 119 25.10 18.53 -13.13
CA ILE A 119 25.04 18.78 -14.59
C ILE A 119 26.18 18.05 -15.33
N THR A 120 27.20 17.59 -14.60
CA THR A 120 28.39 16.91 -15.13
C THR A 120 28.48 15.48 -14.60
N ASP A 121 28.75 14.52 -15.49
CA ASP A 121 28.87 13.09 -15.14
C ASP A 121 30.11 12.79 -14.28
N GLY A 122 29.95 12.87 -12.96
CA GLY A 122 30.95 12.52 -11.95
C GLY A 122 30.42 11.47 -10.98
N LYS A 123 31.23 10.43 -10.69
CA LYS A 123 30.86 9.37 -9.72
C LYS A 123 30.86 9.84 -8.26
N GLU A 124 31.46 11.00 -7.98
CA GLU A 124 31.65 11.52 -6.62
C GLU A 124 30.34 12.00 -5.98
N ASN A 125 29.34 12.36 -6.80
CA ASN A 125 28.04 12.88 -6.36
C ASN A 125 26.85 11.99 -6.79
N MET A 126 27.05 10.67 -6.78
CA MET A 126 25.98 9.68 -6.95
C MET A 126 25.04 9.69 -5.73
N VAL A 127 23.73 9.66 -5.96
CA VAL A 127 22.67 9.52 -4.96
C VAL A 127 21.73 8.36 -5.32
N TYR A 128 20.79 8.05 -4.43
CA TYR A 128 19.88 6.92 -4.60
C TYR A 128 18.41 7.32 -4.51
N LEU A 129 17.53 6.55 -5.16
CA LEU A 129 16.11 6.54 -4.86
C LEU A 129 15.88 5.58 -3.67
N ARG A 130 15.12 6.02 -2.65
CA ARG A 130 14.92 5.24 -1.42
C ARG A 130 14.26 3.87 -1.66
N PRO A 131 14.74 2.78 -1.03
CA PRO A 131 14.14 1.45 -1.15
C PRO A 131 12.92 1.22 -0.23
N GLU A 132 12.72 2.14 0.71
CA GLU A 132 11.73 2.13 1.79
C GLU A 132 11.50 3.57 2.30
N THR A 133 10.49 3.80 3.14
CA THR A 133 10.12 5.14 3.60
C THR A 133 10.71 5.52 4.97
N CYS A 134 10.96 4.56 5.86
CA CYS A 134 11.39 4.75 7.26
C CYS A 134 12.71 5.52 7.44
N GLN A 135 13.68 5.37 6.53
CA GLN A 135 14.96 6.10 6.60
C GLN A 135 14.79 7.63 6.65
N GLY A 136 13.77 8.16 5.96
CA GLY A 136 13.43 9.59 5.99
C GLY A 136 12.87 10.05 7.35
N ILE A 137 12.27 9.14 8.11
CA ILE A 137 11.79 9.39 9.48
C ILE A 137 12.97 9.40 10.46
N PHE A 138 13.87 8.41 10.37
CA PHE A 138 15.00 8.29 11.29
C PHE A 138 15.94 9.50 11.24
N VAL A 139 16.31 9.99 10.04
CA VAL A 139 17.17 11.18 9.91
C VAL A 139 16.52 12.46 10.43
N ASN A 140 15.19 12.55 10.39
CA ASN A 140 14.41 13.72 10.82
C ASN A 140 13.86 13.62 12.26
N PHE A 141 14.06 12.50 12.96
CA PHE A 141 13.50 12.22 14.30
C PHE A 141 13.72 13.38 15.28
N SER A 142 14.95 13.88 15.41
CA SER A 142 15.28 14.99 16.33
C SER A 142 14.60 16.31 15.95
N ALA A 143 14.44 16.59 14.66
CA ALA A 143 13.76 17.80 14.20
C ALA A 143 12.25 17.73 14.47
N ILE A 144 11.63 16.59 14.14
CA ILE A 144 10.21 16.31 14.37
C ILE A 144 9.88 16.31 15.87
N GLN A 145 10.72 15.68 16.70
CA GLN A 145 10.52 15.66 18.15
C GLN A 145 10.60 17.07 18.75
N ARG A 146 11.57 17.90 18.33
CA ARG A 146 11.74 19.28 18.81
C ARG A 146 10.59 20.19 18.38
N SER A 147 10.17 20.15 17.12
CA SER A 147 9.09 21.01 16.60
C SER A 147 7.73 20.64 17.19
N THR A 148 7.42 19.35 17.30
CA THR A 148 6.15 18.85 17.86
C THR A 148 6.12 18.73 19.38
N ARG A 149 7.28 18.89 20.05
CA ARG A 149 7.48 18.76 21.51
C ARG A 149 7.00 17.42 22.09
N ARG A 150 7.04 16.35 21.31
CA ARG A 150 6.59 15.01 21.74
C ARG A 150 7.60 14.36 22.69
N GLN A 151 7.06 13.73 23.74
CA GLN A 151 7.80 12.81 24.60
C GLN A 151 7.49 11.37 24.18
N LEU A 152 8.40 10.44 24.49
CA LEU A 152 8.15 9.01 24.28
C LEU A 152 7.05 8.50 25.22
N PRO A 153 6.18 7.57 24.77
CA PRO A 153 6.14 6.99 23.43
C PRO A 153 5.37 7.84 22.41
N PHE A 154 5.85 7.90 21.17
CA PHE A 154 5.15 8.53 20.05
C PHE A 154 5.51 7.87 18.70
N GLY A 155 4.61 7.96 17.73
CA GLY A 155 4.85 7.44 16.38
C GLY A 155 4.94 8.55 15.32
N ILE A 156 5.66 8.26 14.24
CA ILE A 156 5.70 9.07 13.01
C ILE A 156 5.23 8.17 11.86
N GLY A 157 4.11 8.53 11.24
CA GLY A 157 3.55 7.81 10.08
C GLY A 157 3.88 8.53 8.77
N GLN A 158 4.17 7.75 7.73
CA GLN A 158 4.54 8.24 6.41
C GLN A 158 3.88 7.39 5.32
N ILE A 159 3.40 8.06 4.26
CA ILE A 159 2.95 7.40 3.04
C ILE A 159 3.76 7.96 1.87
N GLY A 160 4.21 7.10 0.95
CA GLY A 160 4.78 7.55 -0.31
C GLY A 160 5.56 6.49 -1.08
N LYS A 161 6.15 6.94 -2.19
CA LYS A 161 6.87 6.10 -3.15
C LYS A 161 8.18 5.54 -2.62
N SER A 162 8.48 4.30 -2.99
CA SER A 162 9.73 3.57 -2.74
C SER A 162 10.15 2.79 -3.99
N PHE A 163 11.44 2.52 -4.12
CA PHE A 163 12.07 2.12 -5.38
C PHE A 163 13.02 0.92 -5.22
N ARG A 164 12.74 -0.19 -5.90
CA ARG A 164 13.56 -1.42 -5.86
C ARG A 164 13.86 -1.92 -7.26
N ASN A 165 15.13 -2.17 -7.56
CA ASN A 165 15.60 -2.62 -8.87
C ASN A 165 15.36 -4.13 -9.08
N GLU A 166 14.09 -4.56 -9.09
CA GLU A 166 13.71 -5.98 -9.21
C GLU A 166 14.33 -6.63 -10.47
N ILE A 167 14.99 -7.77 -10.28
CA ILE A 167 15.62 -8.58 -11.34
C ILE A 167 14.56 -9.18 -12.26
N THR A 168 13.52 -9.78 -11.67
CA THR A 168 12.44 -10.50 -12.38
C THR A 168 11.09 -9.90 -12.05
N LEU A 169 10.55 -9.13 -13.00
CA LEU A 169 9.19 -8.62 -12.98
C LEU A 169 8.21 -9.77 -13.27
N HIS A 170 7.89 -10.54 -12.23
CA HIS A 170 6.95 -11.67 -12.31
C HIS A 170 5.79 -11.45 -11.33
N ARG A 171 4.59 -11.87 -11.73
CA ARG A 171 3.32 -11.62 -11.01
C ARG A 171 2.91 -10.12 -10.91
N GLY A 172 3.20 -9.30 -11.93
CA GLY A 172 2.61 -7.96 -12.07
C GLY A 172 2.82 -7.04 -10.86
N ILE A 173 1.73 -6.58 -10.23
CA ILE A 173 1.71 -5.65 -9.08
C ILE A 173 2.53 -6.16 -7.89
N PHE A 174 2.73 -7.48 -7.73
CA PHE A 174 3.49 -8.03 -6.61
C PHE A 174 4.99 -7.70 -6.62
N ARG A 175 5.59 -7.45 -7.80
CA ARG A 175 7.01 -7.11 -7.98
C ARG A 175 7.17 -5.98 -9.02
N THR A 176 6.84 -4.76 -8.60
CA THR A 176 7.11 -3.53 -9.35
C THR A 176 8.44 -2.90 -8.93
N ARG A 177 9.01 -2.01 -9.75
CA ARG A 177 10.22 -1.24 -9.39
C ARG A 177 9.95 0.08 -8.66
N GLU A 178 8.71 0.51 -8.72
CA GLU A 178 8.14 1.65 -8.01
C GLU A 178 6.85 1.14 -7.36
N PHE A 179 6.66 1.43 -6.09
CA PHE A 179 5.48 1.09 -5.30
C PHE A 179 5.29 2.12 -4.19
N GLU A 180 4.12 2.15 -3.56
CA GLU A 180 3.84 3.00 -2.40
C GLU A 180 3.81 2.18 -1.11
N GLN A 181 4.36 2.77 -0.05
CA GLN A 181 4.32 2.21 1.29
C GLN A 181 3.59 3.15 2.22
N MET A 182 2.92 2.56 3.21
CA MET A 182 2.43 3.20 4.41
C MET A 182 3.20 2.61 5.59
N GLU A 183 4.15 3.37 6.12
CA GLU A 183 5.01 2.99 7.25
C GLU A 183 4.71 3.84 8.48
N LEU A 184 4.81 3.22 9.65
CA LEU A 184 4.69 3.87 10.95
C LEU A 184 5.85 3.44 11.83
N GLU A 185 6.74 4.37 12.13
CA GLU A 185 7.79 4.18 13.13
C GLU A 185 7.25 4.56 14.50
N PHE A 186 7.08 3.59 15.39
CA PHE A 186 6.64 3.83 16.76
C PHE A 186 7.80 3.78 17.75
N PHE A 187 8.20 4.96 18.23
CA PHE A 187 9.29 5.13 19.18
C PHE A 187 8.76 5.03 20.61
N CYS A 188 9.29 4.08 21.37
CA CYS A 188 8.98 3.89 22.78
C CYS A 188 10.26 3.72 23.60
N ARG A 189 10.13 3.48 24.91
CA ARG A 189 11.26 3.05 25.74
C ARG A 189 11.39 1.53 25.64
N GLY A 190 12.62 1.00 25.64
CA GLY A 190 12.85 -0.46 25.57
C GLY A 190 12.20 -1.26 26.70
N GLU A 191 11.97 -0.65 27.87
CA GLU A 191 11.19 -1.24 28.98
C GLU A 191 9.69 -1.44 28.65
N GLU A 192 9.17 -0.80 27.60
CA GLU A 192 7.80 -0.94 27.11
C GLU A 192 7.69 -1.71 25.77
N GLY A 193 8.79 -2.21 25.20
CA GLY A 193 8.85 -2.74 23.83
C GLY A 193 7.78 -3.82 23.54
N GLU A 194 7.76 -4.91 24.31
CA GLU A 194 6.79 -6.02 24.12
C GLU A 194 5.32 -5.61 24.33
N LYS A 195 5.06 -4.61 25.18
CA LYS A 195 3.73 -4.03 25.39
C LYS A 195 3.25 -3.32 24.13
N TRP A 196 4.08 -2.45 23.56
CA TRP A 196 3.74 -1.72 22.35
C TRP A 196 3.76 -2.60 21.10
N TRP A 197 4.62 -3.62 21.05
CA TRP A 197 4.62 -4.66 20.03
C TRP A 197 3.25 -5.35 19.96
N SER A 198 2.80 -5.90 21.09
CA SER A 198 1.48 -6.56 21.19
C SER A 198 0.34 -5.63 20.75
N TYR A 199 0.37 -4.37 21.19
CA TYR A 199 -0.62 -3.36 20.80
C TYR A 199 -0.65 -3.08 19.30
N TRP A 200 0.51 -2.88 18.66
CA TRP A 200 0.56 -2.55 17.24
C TRP A 200 0.30 -3.76 16.34
N THR A 201 0.75 -4.96 16.71
CA THR A 201 0.36 -6.21 16.05
C THR A 201 -1.16 -6.40 16.09
N GLU A 202 -1.79 -6.28 17.26
CA GLU A 202 -3.25 -6.42 17.39
C GLU A 202 -3.98 -5.33 16.59
N LYS A 203 -3.49 -4.08 16.61
CA LYS A 203 -4.10 -2.96 15.90
C LYS A 203 -3.96 -3.07 14.38
N ALA A 204 -2.84 -3.56 13.87
CA ALA A 204 -2.64 -3.88 12.46
C ALA A 204 -3.54 -5.05 12.01
N TRP A 205 -3.66 -6.08 12.83
CA TRP A 205 -4.55 -7.22 12.59
C TRP A 205 -6.04 -6.81 12.58
N ASN A 206 -6.47 -6.00 13.54
CA ASN A 206 -7.82 -5.45 13.63
C ASN A 206 -8.11 -4.39 12.54
N PHE A 207 -7.09 -3.78 11.94
CA PHE A 207 -7.21 -2.97 10.74
C PHE A 207 -7.44 -3.86 9.51
N LEU A 208 -6.59 -4.88 9.28
CA LEU A 208 -6.77 -5.83 8.17
C LEU A 208 -8.15 -6.51 8.21
N LYS A 209 -8.59 -7.00 9.37
CA LYS A 209 -9.92 -7.62 9.56
C LYS A 209 -11.12 -6.70 9.32
N LYS A 210 -10.92 -5.38 9.19
CA LYS A 210 -11.97 -4.40 8.87
C LYS A 210 -12.00 -4.00 7.39
N ILE A 211 -10.94 -4.33 6.62
CA ILE A 211 -10.83 -4.04 5.18
C ILE A 211 -10.79 -5.30 4.30
N ILE A 212 -10.52 -6.47 4.89
CA ILE A 212 -10.74 -7.79 4.32
C ILE A 212 -11.97 -8.34 5.05
N ILE A 213 -13.09 -8.46 4.33
CA ILE A 213 -14.42 -8.58 4.94
C ILE A 213 -15.21 -9.83 4.53
N ASN A 214 -14.82 -10.51 3.44
CA ASN A 214 -15.54 -11.68 2.96
C ASN A 214 -14.90 -12.99 3.47
N ASP A 215 -13.57 -13.09 3.46
CA ASP A 215 -12.84 -14.26 3.94
C ASP A 215 -11.69 -13.87 4.88
N GLN A 216 -11.93 -14.02 6.19
CA GLN A 216 -10.90 -13.79 7.21
C GLN A 216 -9.96 -14.99 7.43
N GLU A 217 -10.22 -16.16 6.84
CA GLU A 217 -9.34 -17.33 6.93
C GLU A 217 -8.14 -17.23 5.96
N LYS A 218 -8.27 -16.41 4.91
CA LYS A 218 -7.14 -15.98 4.08
C LYS A 218 -6.09 -15.15 4.84
N ILE A 219 -6.44 -14.48 5.94
CA ILE A 219 -5.49 -13.66 6.70
C ILE A 219 -4.74 -14.56 7.68
N LYS A 220 -3.40 -14.59 7.59
CA LYS A 220 -2.53 -15.48 8.39
C LYS A 220 -1.34 -14.72 8.96
N THR A 221 -1.08 -14.89 10.25
CA THR A 221 0.14 -14.40 10.90
C THR A 221 1.27 -15.41 10.74
N LEU A 222 2.45 -14.98 10.28
CA LEU A 222 3.67 -15.78 10.34
C LEU A 222 4.62 -15.17 11.38
N ASN A 223 5.05 -15.98 12.36
CA ASN A 223 6.05 -15.57 13.34
C ASN A 223 7.44 -15.96 12.83
N LEU A 224 8.32 -14.97 12.69
CA LEU A 224 9.53 -15.14 11.91
C LEU A 224 10.70 -15.74 12.73
N LYS A 225 11.36 -16.79 12.22
CA LYS A 225 12.52 -17.46 12.86
C LYS A 225 13.81 -16.61 12.85
N ASN A 226 14.72 -16.95 13.77
CA ASN A 226 15.99 -16.25 14.04
C ASN A 226 17.06 -16.21 12.91
N GLU A 227 16.77 -16.64 11.68
CA GLU A 227 17.80 -16.86 10.65
C GLU A 227 17.69 -15.99 9.39
N GLU A 228 16.49 -15.51 9.01
CA GLU A 228 16.30 -14.97 7.64
C GLU A 228 16.37 -13.43 7.53
N ILE A 229 16.95 -12.76 8.53
CA ILE A 229 17.91 -11.67 8.25
C ILE A 229 17.45 -10.31 7.66
N PRO A 230 16.25 -9.74 7.90
CA PRO A 230 16.05 -8.30 7.76
C PRO A 230 16.90 -7.59 8.83
N HIS A 231 18.10 -7.12 8.44
CA HIS A 231 19.29 -6.93 9.31
C HIS A 231 19.19 -5.82 10.38
N TYR A 232 17.98 -5.38 10.71
CA TYR A 232 17.66 -4.19 11.48
C TYR A 232 16.37 -4.27 12.35
N ALA A 233 15.66 -5.41 12.44
CA ALA A 233 14.35 -5.51 13.13
C ALA A 233 14.23 -6.68 14.15
N LYS A 234 14.12 -6.43 15.48
CA LYS A 234 14.21 -7.44 16.58
C LYS A 234 13.19 -8.55 16.57
N LYS A 235 12.04 -8.24 16.00
CA LYS A 235 10.88 -9.10 16.02
C LYS A 235 10.12 -8.67 14.78
N THR A 236 9.89 -9.63 13.91
CA THR A 236 9.15 -9.41 12.67
C THR A 236 8.01 -10.41 12.68
N GLN A 237 6.83 -9.95 12.31
CA GLN A 237 5.63 -10.76 12.26
C GLN A 237 4.82 -10.30 11.06
N ASP A 238 5.04 -10.97 9.95
CA ASP A 238 4.40 -10.67 8.69
C ASP A 238 2.90 -11.03 8.75
N LEU A 239 2.08 -10.13 8.23
CA LEU A 239 0.65 -10.34 8.05
C LEU A 239 0.41 -10.75 6.59
N TYR A 240 0.32 -12.07 6.37
CA TYR A 240 0.07 -12.65 5.06
C TYR A 240 -1.42 -12.64 4.73
N PHE A 241 -1.73 -12.40 3.45
CA PHE A 241 -3.03 -12.71 2.85
C PHE A 241 -2.82 -13.85 1.85
N GLN A 242 -3.65 -14.87 1.90
CA GLN A 242 -3.62 -15.99 0.97
C GLN A 242 -4.34 -15.62 -0.33
N TYR A 243 -3.57 -15.03 -1.25
CA TYR A 243 -3.88 -15.00 -2.68
C TYR A 243 -3.87 -16.42 -3.27
N HIS A 244 -4.29 -16.58 -4.53
CA HIS A 244 -4.26 -17.87 -5.27
C HIS A 244 -2.86 -18.52 -5.50
N PHE A 245 -1.80 -18.07 -4.83
CA PHE A 245 -0.47 -18.68 -4.82
C PHE A 245 0.33 -18.33 -3.56
N GLU A 246 1.31 -19.16 -3.19
CA GLU A 246 2.07 -19.03 -1.93
C GLU A 246 3.39 -18.23 -2.07
N LEU A 247 3.83 -17.68 -0.93
CA LEU A 247 5.12 -17.01 -0.64
C LEU A 247 5.41 -17.09 0.88
N SER A 248 6.68 -16.97 1.29
CA SER A 248 7.17 -16.97 2.69
C SER A 248 8.53 -16.24 2.82
N ILE A 249 9.00 -15.95 4.06
CA ILE A 249 10.41 -15.80 4.56
C ILE A 249 10.42 -15.11 5.97
N ASN A 250 11.48 -15.24 6.78
CA ASN A 250 11.67 -14.70 8.15
C ASN A 250 12.54 -13.37 8.20
N GLY A 251 13.08 -12.73 9.26
CA GLY A 251 13.61 -13.06 10.62
C GLY A 251 13.85 -11.84 11.58
N VAL A 252 15.01 -11.67 12.26
CA VAL A 252 15.15 -10.97 13.61
C VAL A 252 16.49 -10.20 13.95
N ILE A 253 16.41 -9.07 14.73
CA ILE A 253 17.41 -8.12 15.40
C ILE A 253 17.58 -6.70 14.77
N PRO A 254 17.44 -5.49 15.45
CA PRO A 254 16.98 -5.06 16.81
C PRO A 254 15.77 -4.02 16.87
N GLU A 255 15.41 -3.40 18.02
CA GLU A 255 14.01 -3.01 18.39
C GLU A 255 13.54 -1.55 18.11
N VAL A 256 12.92 -1.32 16.94
CA VAL A 256 11.87 -0.30 16.70
C VAL A 256 10.60 -1.03 16.29
N ILE A 257 9.41 -0.48 16.57
CA ILE A 257 8.14 -1.06 16.11
C ILE A 257 7.73 -0.34 14.82
N GLU A 258 8.20 -0.90 13.70
CA GLU A 258 7.76 -0.57 12.34
C GLU A 258 6.42 -1.27 12.07
N VAL A 259 5.45 -0.55 11.50
CA VAL A 259 4.26 -1.14 10.87
C VAL A 259 4.22 -0.71 9.41
N SER A 260 4.65 -1.59 8.51
CA SER A 260 4.76 -1.34 7.07
C SER A 260 3.67 -2.07 6.27
N PHE A 261 3.00 -1.34 5.38
CA PHE A 261 2.08 -1.90 4.39
C PHE A 261 2.47 -1.43 2.97
N GLY A 262 2.72 -2.37 2.06
CA GLY A 262 2.79 -2.08 0.63
C GLY A 262 1.38 -1.82 0.08
N VAL A 263 1.11 -0.58 -0.35
CA VAL A 263 -0.23 -0.07 -0.64
C VAL A 263 -0.88 -0.82 -1.81
N GLU A 264 -0.15 -1.04 -2.92
CA GLU A 264 -0.69 -1.74 -4.08
C GLU A 264 -0.93 -3.23 -3.82
N ARG A 265 -0.13 -3.86 -2.95
CA ARG A 265 -0.36 -5.25 -2.50
C ARG A 265 -1.63 -5.33 -1.63
N LEU A 266 -1.77 -4.42 -0.68
CA LEU A 266 -2.96 -4.36 0.17
C LEU A 266 -4.24 -4.09 -0.64
N MET A 267 -4.18 -3.17 -1.61
CA MET A 267 -5.29 -2.93 -2.54
C MET A 267 -5.65 -4.19 -3.35
N LEU A 268 -4.65 -4.96 -3.80
CA LEU A 268 -4.90 -6.21 -4.51
C LEU A 268 -5.52 -7.30 -3.62
N ALA A 269 -5.12 -7.41 -2.35
CA ALA A 269 -5.79 -8.30 -1.39
C ALA A 269 -7.27 -7.92 -1.19
N ILE A 270 -7.55 -6.62 -1.06
CA ILE A 270 -8.91 -6.11 -0.92
C ILE A 270 -9.75 -6.40 -2.18
N LEU A 271 -9.17 -6.24 -3.38
CA LEU A 271 -9.84 -6.56 -4.64
C LEU A 271 -10.11 -8.08 -4.78
N GLU A 272 -9.16 -8.94 -4.42
CA GLU A 272 -9.31 -10.41 -4.50
C GLU A 272 -10.23 -10.97 -3.41
N ASP A 273 -10.34 -10.33 -2.24
CA ASP A 273 -11.38 -10.62 -1.24
C ASP A 273 -12.77 -10.14 -1.69
N SER A 274 -12.83 -8.98 -2.35
CA SER A 274 -14.07 -8.35 -2.77
C SER A 274 -14.71 -8.99 -4.01
N TYR A 275 -13.92 -9.60 -4.90
CA TYR A 275 -14.41 -10.13 -6.17
C TYR A 275 -15.26 -11.39 -5.99
N GLN A 276 -16.50 -11.33 -6.46
CA GLN A 276 -17.42 -12.46 -6.45
C GLN A 276 -18.19 -12.52 -7.77
N GLU A 277 -18.48 -13.74 -8.24
CA GLU A 277 -19.46 -13.98 -9.31
C GLU A 277 -20.73 -14.57 -8.69
N GLU A 278 -21.87 -13.94 -8.96
CA GLU A 278 -23.17 -14.34 -8.43
C GLU A 278 -24.13 -14.64 -9.57
N GLU A 279 -24.89 -15.73 -9.47
CA GLU A 279 -26.05 -15.97 -10.34
C GLU A 279 -27.29 -15.31 -9.73
N VAL A 280 -27.95 -14.46 -10.51
CA VAL A 280 -29.09 -13.65 -10.08
C VAL A 280 -30.26 -13.85 -11.03
N GLU A 281 -31.48 -14.03 -10.50
CA GLU A 281 -32.66 -14.16 -11.34
C GLU A 281 -33.04 -12.81 -11.99
N ASN A 282 -33.09 -12.78 -13.33
CA ASN A 282 -33.54 -11.60 -14.07
C ASN A 282 -35.07 -11.45 -13.97
N SER A 283 -35.51 -10.41 -13.25
CA SER A 283 -36.92 -10.06 -13.01
C SER A 283 -37.77 -9.82 -14.26
N ARG A 284 -37.18 -9.74 -15.46
CA ARG A 284 -37.92 -9.66 -16.73
C ARG A 284 -38.24 -11.04 -17.35
N HIS A 285 -37.46 -12.08 -17.04
CA HIS A 285 -37.47 -13.35 -17.79
C HIS A 285 -37.25 -14.64 -16.97
N SER A 286 -37.12 -14.57 -15.64
CA SER A 286 -36.86 -15.73 -14.76
C SER A 286 -35.73 -16.64 -15.21
N ARG A 287 -34.68 -16.04 -15.77
CA ARG A 287 -33.40 -16.71 -16.08
C ARG A 287 -32.35 -16.24 -15.10
N LEU A 288 -31.54 -17.18 -14.61
CA LEU A 288 -30.32 -16.87 -13.89
C LEU A 288 -29.33 -16.21 -14.86
N GLU A 289 -28.80 -15.06 -14.47
CA GLU A 289 -27.73 -14.36 -15.17
C GLU A 289 -26.59 -14.09 -14.20
N LYS A 290 -25.35 -14.28 -14.66
CA LYS A 290 -24.16 -13.98 -13.85
C LYS A 290 -23.93 -12.47 -13.76
N ARG A 291 -23.74 -11.94 -12.54
CA ARG A 291 -23.11 -10.64 -12.29
C ARG A 291 -21.72 -10.85 -11.70
N GLN A 292 -20.81 -9.98 -12.08
CA GLN A 292 -19.53 -9.79 -11.38
C GLN A 292 -19.72 -8.60 -10.43
N ILE A 293 -19.28 -8.74 -9.19
CA ILE A 293 -19.43 -7.72 -8.14
C ILE A 293 -18.13 -7.60 -7.35
N LEU A 294 -17.68 -6.36 -7.12
CA LEU A 294 -16.65 -6.06 -6.13
C LEU A 294 -17.32 -5.63 -4.82
N LYS A 295 -17.41 -6.53 -3.84
CA LYS A 295 -17.91 -6.25 -2.48
C LYS A 295 -16.87 -5.49 -1.64
N LEU A 296 -16.40 -4.35 -2.15
CA LEU A 296 -15.46 -3.45 -1.46
C LEU A 296 -16.03 -3.02 -0.09
N PRO A 297 -15.19 -2.92 0.95
CA PRO A 297 -15.58 -2.36 2.25
C PRO A 297 -16.16 -0.94 2.08
N PRO A 298 -17.21 -0.54 2.82
CA PRO A 298 -17.84 0.77 2.66
C PRO A 298 -16.90 1.96 2.84
N LEU A 299 -15.83 1.79 3.63
CA LEU A 299 -14.77 2.79 3.82
C LEU A 299 -13.96 3.08 2.53
N LEU A 300 -13.84 2.09 1.65
CA LEU A 300 -12.97 2.11 0.45
C LEU A 300 -13.76 2.10 -0.86
N ALA A 301 -15.02 1.68 -0.81
CA ALA A 301 -15.90 1.62 -1.95
C ALA A 301 -16.24 3.02 -2.49
N PRO A 302 -16.29 3.22 -3.83
CA PRO A 302 -16.76 4.47 -4.39
C PRO A 302 -18.26 4.68 -4.12
N TYR A 303 -18.68 5.96 -4.13
CA TYR A 303 -20.07 6.39 -3.97
C TYR A 303 -20.52 7.10 -5.24
N PHE A 304 -21.82 7.08 -5.53
CA PHE A 304 -22.42 7.78 -6.68
C PHE A 304 -23.41 8.82 -6.14
N LEU A 305 -22.99 10.09 -6.09
CA LEU A 305 -23.65 11.13 -5.28
C LEU A 305 -23.72 12.49 -5.98
N LEU A 306 -24.90 13.09 -6.14
CA LEU A 306 -25.00 14.46 -6.68
C LEU A 306 -24.61 15.52 -5.61
N LYS A 307 -23.28 15.70 -5.48
CA LYS A 307 -22.56 16.84 -4.87
C LYS A 307 -23.16 17.47 -3.61
N PHE A 308 -23.11 16.74 -2.50
CA PHE A 308 -23.13 17.32 -1.14
C PHE A 308 -22.04 16.68 -0.27
N GLY A 309 -21.06 17.48 0.17
CA GLY A 309 -19.98 17.03 1.06
C GLY A 309 -18.80 16.33 0.36
N SER A 310 -18.04 15.57 1.15
CA SER A 310 -16.68 15.08 0.84
C SER A 310 -16.61 13.77 0.03
N PHE A 311 -17.68 13.39 -0.67
CA PHE A 311 -17.74 12.11 -1.39
C PHE A 311 -17.27 12.24 -2.84
N SER A 312 -16.52 11.24 -3.32
CA SER A 312 -16.25 11.05 -4.75
C SER A 312 -17.53 10.66 -5.49
N VAL A 313 -17.59 10.95 -6.79
CA VAL A 313 -18.81 10.91 -7.60
C VAL A 313 -18.51 10.46 -9.03
N ALA A 314 -19.36 9.59 -9.58
CA ALA A 314 -19.52 9.40 -11.01
C ALA A 314 -20.92 9.89 -11.45
N TYR A 315 -21.10 10.11 -12.75
CA TYR A 315 -22.39 10.38 -13.39
C TYR A 315 -22.50 9.54 -14.67
N GLU A 316 -23.69 9.05 -14.98
CA GLU A 316 -23.91 8.02 -15.99
C GLU A 316 -25.36 8.04 -16.48
N GLU A 317 -25.57 7.97 -17.80
CA GLU A 317 -26.89 7.92 -18.44
C GLU A 317 -27.12 6.59 -19.20
N GLY A 318 -28.38 6.28 -19.51
CA GLY A 318 -28.77 5.13 -20.33
C GLY A 318 -29.58 4.07 -19.58
N ASP A 319 -29.47 2.80 -19.99
CA ASP A 319 -30.20 1.69 -19.35
C ASP A 319 -29.71 1.47 -17.91
N ILE A 320 -30.57 1.79 -16.95
CA ILE A 320 -30.33 1.69 -15.51
C ILE A 320 -29.84 0.31 -15.05
N GLY A 321 -30.30 -0.78 -15.69
CA GLY A 321 -29.86 -2.14 -15.34
C GLY A 321 -28.44 -2.41 -15.79
N LYS A 322 -28.04 -1.93 -16.98
CA LYS A 322 -26.66 -1.99 -17.47
C LYS A 322 -25.73 -1.10 -16.64
N SER A 323 -26.17 0.11 -16.28
CA SER A 323 -25.40 1.01 -15.41
C SER A 323 -25.20 0.38 -14.02
N TYR A 324 -26.25 -0.15 -13.38
CA TYR A 324 -26.10 -0.88 -12.12
C TYR A 324 -25.10 -2.05 -12.20
N ARG A 325 -25.05 -2.82 -13.30
CA ARG A 325 -24.06 -3.88 -13.45
C ARG A 325 -22.62 -3.36 -13.59
N ARG A 326 -22.41 -2.23 -14.29
CA ARG A 326 -21.09 -1.58 -14.35
C ARG A 326 -20.66 -1.04 -12.99
N GLN A 327 -21.58 -0.43 -12.25
CA GLN A 327 -21.34 0.12 -10.91
C GLN A 327 -21.10 -0.99 -9.86
N ASP A 328 -21.84 -2.11 -9.91
CA ASP A 328 -21.59 -3.29 -9.07
C ASP A 328 -20.19 -3.89 -9.34
N ALA A 329 -19.79 -3.97 -10.62
CA ALA A 329 -18.51 -4.56 -11.03
C ALA A 329 -17.29 -3.71 -10.64
N ILE A 330 -17.43 -2.39 -10.50
CA ILE A 330 -16.38 -1.51 -9.91
C ILE A 330 -16.57 -1.27 -8.40
N GLY A 331 -17.57 -1.91 -7.80
CA GLY A 331 -17.78 -1.93 -6.36
C GLY A 331 -18.43 -0.70 -5.75
N THR A 332 -19.06 0.17 -6.54
CA THR A 332 -19.80 1.36 -6.08
C THR A 332 -20.88 0.98 -5.06
N TYR A 333 -20.73 1.44 -3.81
CA TYR A 333 -21.52 0.94 -2.66
C TYR A 333 -23.00 1.33 -2.72
N TYR A 334 -23.25 2.56 -3.17
CA TYR A 334 -24.58 3.13 -3.34
C TYR A 334 -24.71 3.75 -4.73
N CYS A 335 -25.79 3.37 -5.43
CA CYS A 335 -26.20 4.00 -6.68
C CYS A 335 -27.47 4.82 -6.46
N LEU A 336 -27.48 6.06 -6.92
CA LEU A 336 -28.68 6.91 -6.95
C LEU A 336 -29.39 6.79 -8.29
N THR A 337 -30.72 6.87 -8.27
CA THR A 337 -31.55 7.08 -9.47
C THR A 337 -32.27 8.42 -9.36
N ILE A 338 -32.08 9.23 -10.39
CA ILE A 338 -33.00 10.32 -10.76
C ILE A 338 -33.87 9.79 -11.89
N ASP A 339 -35.18 9.96 -11.76
CA ASP A 339 -36.18 9.61 -12.76
C ASP A 339 -37.17 10.77 -12.93
N ALA A 340 -38.17 10.61 -13.82
CA ALA A 340 -39.18 11.64 -14.06
C ALA A 340 -39.87 12.13 -12.76
N LEU A 341 -40.12 11.22 -11.82
CA LEU A 341 -40.75 11.54 -10.53
C LEU A 341 -39.88 12.42 -9.63
N THR A 342 -38.55 12.47 -9.84
CA THR A 342 -37.65 13.40 -9.14
C THR A 342 -37.84 14.84 -9.61
N VAL A 343 -38.07 15.06 -10.91
CA VAL A 343 -37.98 16.39 -11.56
C VAL A 343 -39.32 17.02 -11.92
N GLU A 344 -40.40 16.25 -12.03
CA GLU A 344 -41.72 16.77 -12.38
C GLU A 344 -42.39 17.48 -11.19
N GLU A 345 -42.45 18.81 -11.21
CA GLU A 345 -43.38 19.59 -10.39
C GLU A 345 -44.79 19.47 -10.97
N PHE A 346 -45.66 18.66 -10.36
CA PHE A 346 -47.08 18.64 -10.71
C PHE A 346 -47.79 19.91 -10.22
N SER A 347 -48.90 20.25 -10.86
CA SER A 347 -49.78 21.39 -10.54
C SER A 347 -50.21 21.47 -9.07
N ALA A 348 -50.48 22.68 -8.59
CA ALA A 348 -50.92 22.96 -7.21
C ALA A 348 -52.08 22.08 -6.70
N ASP A 349 -53.02 21.69 -7.57
CA ASP A 349 -54.17 20.84 -7.22
C ASP A 349 -53.84 19.33 -7.09
N LYS A 350 -52.64 18.91 -7.53
CA LYS A 350 -52.17 17.52 -7.54
C LYS A 350 -50.63 17.42 -7.35
N PRO A 351 -50.05 17.97 -6.27
CA PRO A 351 -48.59 18.05 -6.11
C PRO A 351 -47.91 16.67 -6.14
N ASN A 352 -46.71 16.60 -6.71
CA ASN A 352 -45.93 15.36 -6.80
C ASN A 352 -45.30 15.03 -5.43
N PRO A 353 -45.70 13.94 -4.74
CA PRO A 353 -45.12 13.58 -3.43
C PRO A 353 -43.66 13.10 -3.53
N ASN A 354 -43.17 12.83 -4.75
CA ASN A 354 -41.81 12.38 -5.02
C ASN A 354 -40.91 13.49 -5.61
N TYR A 355 -41.41 14.71 -5.81
CA TYR A 355 -40.59 15.80 -6.33
C TYR A 355 -39.39 16.10 -5.42
N ASN A 356 -38.24 16.37 -6.02
CA ASN A 356 -36.95 16.52 -5.33
C ASN A 356 -36.57 15.29 -4.45
N THR A 357 -37.06 14.09 -4.80
CA THR A 357 -36.67 12.82 -4.16
C THR A 357 -36.00 11.85 -5.11
N VAL A 358 -35.08 11.03 -4.60
CA VAL A 358 -34.30 10.04 -5.35
C VAL A 358 -34.42 8.65 -4.73
N THR A 359 -34.27 7.64 -5.59
CA THR A 359 -34.19 6.23 -5.16
C THR A 359 -32.74 5.86 -4.91
N LEU A 360 -32.46 5.24 -3.75
CA LEU A 360 -31.13 4.76 -3.36
C LEU A 360 -31.10 3.23 -3.45
N ARG A 361 -30.18 2.67 -4.27
CA ARG A 361 -29.92 1.23 -4.38
C ARG A 361 -28.65 0.85 -3.64
N HIS A 362 -28.73 -0.19 -2.81
CA HIS A 362 -27.60 -0.81 -2.15
C HIS A 362 -26.95 -1.88 -3.06
N ARG A 363 -25.62 -1.83 -3.24
CA ARG A 363 -24.85 -2.76 -4.08
C ARG A 363 -25.07 -4.24 -3.73
N ASP A 364 -24.75 -4.58 -2.48
CA ASP A 364 -24.70 -5.98 -2.02
C ASP A 364 -26.09 -6.64 -2.00
N THR A 365 -27.04 -6.06 -1.26
CA THR A 365 -28.39 -6.61 -1.11
C THR A 365 -29.30 -6.40 -2.32
N MET A 366 -28.85 -5.63 -3.33
CA MET A 366 -29.58 -5.16 -4.51
C MET A 366 -30.84 -4.33 -4.24
N LYS A 367 -31.31 -4.25 -2.99
CA LYS A 367 -32.55 -3.56 -2.61
C LYS A 367 -32.46 -2.06 -2.91
N GLN A 368 -33.56 -1.53 -3.40
CA GLN A 368 -33.86 -0.10 -3.41
C GLN A 368 -34.59 0.23 -2.10
N GLU A 369 -34.41 1.44 -1.57
CA GLU A 369 -35.16 1.86 -0.38
C GLU A 369 -36.64 2.12 -0.73
N GLU A 370 -37.54 1.51 0.05
CA GLU A 370 -38.99 1.57 -0.14
C GLU A 370 -39.56 2.99 -0.06
N LYS A 371 -38.88 3.87 0.69
CA LYS A 371 -39.13 5.31 0.74
C LYS A 371 -38.03 6.04 -0.03
N ARG A 372 -38.41 6.84 -1.03
CA ARG A 372 -37.50 7.76 -1.72
C ARG A 372 -36.99 8.84 -0.75
N ILE A 373 -35.73 9.22 -0.89
CA ILE A 373 -35.05 10.16 0.01
C ILE A 373 -35.09 11.55 -0.61
N ASN A 374 -35.44 12.58 0.16
CA ASN A 374 -35.39 13.96 -0.33
C ASN A 374 -33.92 14.36 -0.56
N ILE A 375 -33.60 15.02 -1.68
CA ILE A 375 -32.23 15.38 -2.05
C ILE A 375 -31.57 16.25 -0.96
N ASN A 376 -32.34 17.10 -0.25
CA ASN A 376 -31.84 17.92 0.85
C ASN A 376 -31.47 17.10 2.11
N GLU A 377 -32.10 15.94 2.32
CA GLU A 377 -31.83 15.04 3.44
C GLU A 377 -30.72 14.02 3.12
N LEU A 378 -30.47 13.78 1.83
CA LEU A 378 -29.61 12.70 1.33
C LEU A 378 -28.18 12.74 1.89
N GLY A 379 -27.59 13.94 1.98
CA GLY A 379 -26.25 14.12 2.58
C GLY A 379 -26.20 13.69 4.04
N ASN A 380 -27.25 13.96 4.82
CA ASN A 380 -27.34 13.54 6.22
C ASN A 380 -27.63 12.03 6.33
N HIS A 381 -28.52 11.49 5.49
CA HIS A 381 -28.83 10.05 5.43
C HIS A 381 -27.56 9.24 5.19
N LEU A 382 -26.75 9.64 4.20
CA LEU A 382 -25.52 8.94 3.85
C LEU A 382 -24.37 9.20 4.83
N ASN A 383 -24.20 10.42 5.36
CA ASN A 383 -23.26 10.67 6.47
C ASN A 383 -23.58 9.82 7.70
N SER A 384 -24.86 9.65 8.06
CA SER A 384 -25.27 8.82 9.21
C SER A 384 -24.96 7.33 9.04
N ARG A 385 -24.74 6.87 7.81
CA ARG A 385 -24.29 5.51 7.50
C ARG A 385 -22.76 5.46 7.40
N TYR A 386 -22.13 6.42 6.73
CA TYR A 386 -20.68 6.53 6.65
C TYR A 386 -20.03 6.62 8.04
N GLN A 387 -20.62 7.36 8.98
CA GLN A 387 -20.18 7.42 10.38
C GLN A 387 -20.22 6.07 11.11
N LYS A 388 -21.06 5.11 10.69
CA LYS A 388 -21.05 3.73 11.23
C LYS A 388 -19.89 2.87 10.67
N PHE A 389 -19.27 3.33 9.58
CA PHE A 389 -18.11 2.70 8.94
C PHE A 389 -16.80 3.49 9.16
N GLN A 390 -16.86 4.69 9.71
CA GLN A 390 -15.68 5.41 10.17
C GLN A 390 -14.98 4.64 11.30
N PHE A 391 -13.65 4.77 11.37
CA PHE A 391 -12.89 4.27 12.51
C PHE A 391 -13.37 4.97 13.80
N SER A 392 -13.97 4.20 14.70
CA SER A 392 -14.04 4.54 16.11
C SER A 392 -12.62 4.52 16.70
N MET A 393 -11.86 5.61 16.50
CA MET A 393 -10.51 5.77 17.08
C MET A 393 -10.51 5.87 18.61
N ASN A 394 -11.69 5.94 19.22
CA ASN A 394 -11.91 6.03 20.66
C ASN A 394 -12.37 4.68 21.24
N GLN A 395 -11.49 3.68 21.21
CA GLN A 395 -11.47 2.50 22.10
C GLN A 395 -10.02 1.99 22.19
#